data_AF-A0A8K1D156-F1
#
_entry.id   AF-A0A8K1D156-F1
#
_cell.length_a   1.000
_cell.length_b   1.000
_cell.length_c   1.000
_cell.angle_alpha   90.00
_cell.angle_beta   90.00
_cell.angle_gamma   90.00
#
_symmetry.space_group_name_H-M   'P 1'
#
loop_
_entity.id
_entity.type
_entity.pdbx_description
1 polymer ?
#
loop_
_entity_poly.entity_id
_entity_poly.type
_entity_poly.pdbx_seq_one_letter_code
_entity_poly.pdbx_strand_id
1 'polypeptide(L)'
;VIDKVDSRAFLSVNSVVGESLFRMYKETEDSKYLEIAEELYNNIVSRKLTHNLDNPDSPLFLIDIARFLKFSSYLKKNNKEIFNILSNYESNKGAYYDVTLKHASEERIGRYTFLYDNSILAQAFINLGMINEAKKILDSLIESFTIYTYFNQAVYALTLGEVYGLFPH
;
A
#
# COMPACT_ATOMS: atom_id res chain seq x y z
N VAL A 1 26.37 22.49 -15.32
CA VAL A 1 25.12 22.48 -14.53
C VAL A 1 25.33 21.43 -13.47
N ILE A 2 25.34 21.79 -12.18
CA ILE A 2 25.36 20.79 -11.12
C ILE A 2 24.02 20.09 -11.23
N ASP A 3 24.04 18.80 -11.62
CA ASP A 3 22.83 17.99 -11.64
C ASP A 3 22.22 18.08 -10.24
N LYS A 4 21.06 18.74 -10.14
CA LYS A 4 20.26 18.70 -8.92
C LYS A 4 19.94 17.23 -8.70
N VAL A 5 20.51 16.66 -7.63
CA VAL A 5 20.16 15.32 -7.15
C VAL A 5 18.64 15.25 -7.10
N ASP A 6 18.06 14.33 -7.88
CA ASP A 6 16.62 14.17 -7.96
C ASP A 6 16.09 13.75 -6.58
N SER A 7 15.41 14.70 -5.92
CA SER A 7 14.87 14.56 -4.59
C SER A 7 13.36 14.31 -4.63
N ARG A 8 12.84 13.57 -5.61
CA ARG A 8 11.41 13.23 -5.71
C ARG A 8 11.18 11.80 -5.22
N ALA A 9 10.06 11.55 -4.53
CA ALA A 9 9.79 10.25 -3.91
C ALA A 9 8.78 9.44 -4.73
N PHE A 10 9.22 8.37 -5.39
CA PHE A 10 8.29 7.38 -5.94
C PHE A 10 7.67 6.59 -4.79
N LEU A 11 6.36 6.75 -4.58
CA LEU A 11 5.72 6.45 -3.31
C LEU A 11 5.81 4.96 -2.95
N SER A 12 5.46 4.07 -3.88
CA SER A 12 5.50 2.62 -3.67
C SER A 12 6.91 2.10 -3.39
N VAL A 13 7.92 2.53 -4.16
CA VAL A 13 9.31 2.09 -3.96
C VAL A 13 9.88 2.57 -2.63
N ASN A 14 9.74 3.86 -2.31
CA ASN A 14 10.24 4.37 -1.03
C ASN A 14 9.53 3.70 0.17
N SER A 15 8.25 3.37 0.02
CA SER A 15 7.53 2.63 1.07
C SER A 15 8.06 1.21 1.25
N VAL A 16 8.45 0.51 0.18
CA VAL A 16 9.10 -0.81 0.27
C VAL A 16 10.47 -0.73 0.95
N VAL A 17 11.26 0.30 0.64
CA VAL A 17 12.53 0.56 1.32
C VAL A 17 12.31 0.82 2.81
N GLY A 18 11.33 1.67 3.15
CA GLY A 18 10.96 1.96 4.53
C GLY A 18 10.51 0.73 5.32
N GLU A 19 9.66 -0.12 4.71
CA GLU A 19 9.26 -1.42 5.29
C GLU A 19 10.49 -2.30 5.56
N SER A 20 11.42 -2.36 4.61
CA SER A 20 12.63 -3.18 4.72
C SER A 20 13.56 -2.69 5.83
N LEU A 21 13.74 -1.37 5.95
CA LEU A 21 14.51 -0.75 7.04
C LEU A 21 13.88 -1.06 8.40
N PHE A 22 12.56 -0.94 8.52
CA PHE A 22 11.87 -1.28 9.76
C PHE A 22 12.06 -2.77 10.12
N ARG A 23 12.01 -3.68 9.15
CA ARG A 23 12.28 -5.11 9.37
C ARG A 23 13.72 -5.34 9.82
N MET A 24 14.70 -4.67 9.21
CA MET A 24 16.10 -4.76 9.64
C MET A 24 16.28 -4.29 11.10
N TYR A 25 15.62 -3.20 11.50
CA TYR A 25 15.59 -2.79 12.90
C TYR A 25 15.03 -3.90 13.82
N LYS A 26 13.93 -4.56 13.42
CA LYS A 26 13.31 -5.62 14.24
C LYS A 26 14.19 -6.86 14.40
N GLU A 27 15.01 -7.18 13.39
CA GLU A 27 15.90 -8.34 13.42
C GLU A 27 17.26 -8.04 14.08
N THR A 28 17.76 -6.82 13.95
CA THR A 28 19.12 -6.45 14.40
C THR A 28 19.16 -5.64 15.69
N GLU A 29 18.02 -5.05 16.08
CA GLU A 29 17.89 -4.07 17.17
C GLU A 29 18.74 -2.80 16.99
N ASP A 30 19.34 -2.58 15.81
CA ASP A 30 20.10 -1.37 15.49
C ASP A 30 19.15 -0.19 15.19
N SER A 31 19.11 0.79 16.10
CA SER A 31 18.22 1.96 16.03
C SER A 31 18.44 2.79 14.78
N LYS A 32 19.62 2.73 14.15
CA LYS A 32 19.92 3.48 12.93
C LYS A 32 18.94 3.13 11.79
N TYR A 33 18.52 1.88 11.68
CA TYR A 33 17.54 1.48 10.66
C TYR A 33 16.17 2.08 10.91
N LEU A 34 15.75 2.18 12.17
CA LEU A 34 14.50 2.84 12.54
C LEU A 34 14.58 4.34 12.25
N GLU A 35 15.68 5.01 12.63
CA GLU A 35 15.90 6.43 12.38
C GLU A 35 15.80 6.76 10.88
N ILE A 36 16.46 5.98 10.01
CA ILE A 36 16.40 6.16 8.56
C ILE A 36 14.98 5.89 8.03
N ALA A 37 14.28 4.90 8.56
CA ALA A 37 12.89 4.64 8.17
C ALA A 37 11.97 5.83 8.53
N GLU A 38 12.12 6.40 9.73
CA GLU A 38 11.36 7.58 10.13
C GLU A 38 11.70 8.82 9.30
N GLU A 39 12.98 9.04 9.00
CA GLU A 39 13.42 10.11 8.12
C GLU A 39 12.80 9.96 6.72
N LEU A 40 12.81 8.74 6.17
CA LEU A 40 12.20 8.45 4.87
C LEU A 40 10.69 8.73 4.88
N TYR A 41 9.98 8.32 5.93
CA TYR A 41 8.56 8.66 6.09
C TYR A 41 8.34 10.18 6.07
N ASN A 42 9.10 10.94 6.85
CA ASN A 42 9.01 12.40 6.91
C ASN A 42 9.30 13.05 5.55
N ASN A 43 10.26 12.51 4.80
CA ASN A 43 10.59 12.97 3.46
C ASN A 43 9.48 12.68 2.43
N ILE A 44 8.76 11.57 2.57
CA ILE A 44 7.61 11.26 1.71
C ILE A 44 6.45 12.23 1.99
N VAL A 45 6.06 12.40 3.26
CA VAL A 45 4.87 13.21 3.61
C VAL A 45 5.09 14.71 3.48
N SER A 46 6.33 15.18 3.54
CA SER A 46 6.67 16.60 3.30
C SER A 46 6.66 16.98 1.81
N ARG A 47 6.47 16.01 0.91
CA ARG A 47 6.45 16.20 -0.53
C ARG A 47 5.07 15.89 -1.10
N LYS A 48 4.80 16.41 -2.30
CA LYS A 48 3.58 16.04 -3.06
C LYS A 48 3.66 14.55 -3.40
N LEU A 49 2.64 13.79 -3.00
CA LEU A 49 2.51 12.36 -3.32
C LEU A 49 2.27 12.20 -4.83
N THR A 50 3.07 11.37 -5.50
CA THR A 50 2.96 11.10 -6.94
C THR A 50 3.41 9.68 -7.28
N HIS A 51 2.82 9.08 -8.32
CA HIS A 51 3.28 7.83 -8.93
C HIS A 51 4.40 8.06 -9.95
N ASN A 52 4.55 9.24 -10.54
CA ASN A 52 5.59 9.48 -11.54
C ASN A 52 6.53 10.60 -11.08
N LEU A 53 7.83 10.31 -11.15
CA LEU A 53 8.88 11.29 -10.87
C LEU A 53 8.82 12.44 -11.88
N ASP A 54 8.58 12.14 -13.16
CA ASP A 54 8.63 13.10 -14.27
C ASP A 54 7.34 13.92 -14.44
N ASN A 55 6.23 13.48 -13.82
CA ASN A 55 4.95 14.18 -13.85
C ASN A 55 4.40 14.33 -12.42
N PRO A 56 4.57 15.50 -11.77
CA PRO A 56 4.03 15.78 -10.44
C PRO A 56 2.50 15.74 -10.37
N ASP A 57 1.81 15.79 -11.51
CA ASP A 57 0.35 15.67 -11.62
C ASP A 57 -0.09 14.25 -11.97
N SER A 58 0.85 13.30 -12.03
CA SER A 58 0.52 11.89 -12.19
C SER A 58 -0.42 11.44 -11.07
N PRO A 59 -1.50 10.72 -11.39
CA PRO A 59 -2.37 10.16 -10.38
C PRO A 59 -1.60 9.17 -9.53
N LEU A 60 -2.07 8.96 -8.30
CA LEU A 60 -1.70 7.78 -7.52
C LEU A 60 -2.45 6.57 -8.05
N PHE A 61 -1.84 5.40 -7.92
CA PHE A 61 -2.52 4.12 -8.08
C PHE A 61 -2.76 3.50 -6.70
N LEU A 62 -3.69 2.54 -6.63
CA LEU A 62 -3.99 1.83 -5.40
C LEU A 62 -2.73 1.24 -4.75
N ILE A 63 -1.83 0.67 -5.56
CA ILE A 63 -0.58 0.09 -5.06
C ILE A 63 0.30 1.10 -4.32
N ASP A 64 0.34 2.37 -4.73
CA ASP A 64 1.12 3.40 -4.06
C ASP A 64 0.56 3.69 -2.68
N ILE A 65 -0.77 3.84 -2.60
CA ILE A 65 -1.51 4.09 -1.36
C ILE A 65 -1.36 2.89 -0.42
N ALA A 66 -1.58 1.67 -0.93
CA ALA A 66 -1.48 0.44 -0.16
C ALA A 66 -0.08 0.24 0.43
N ARG A 67 0.98 0.46 -0.38
CA ARG A 67 2.37 0.36 0.08
C ARG A 67 2.70 1.41 1.12
N PHE A 68 2.26 2.65 0.91
CA PHE A 68 2.49 3.72 1.87
C PHE A 68 1.80 3.45 3.21
N LEU A 69 0.52 3.07 3.19
CA LEU A 69 -0.23 2.71 4.39
C LEU A 69 0.41 1.53 5.13
N LYS A 70 0.86 0.50 4.40
CA LYS A 70 1.54 -0.63 5.02
C LYS A 70 2.82 -0.19 5.71
N PHE A 71 3.67 0.59 5.05
CA PHE A 71 4.89 1.10 5.64
C PHE A 71 4.61 1.97 6.88
N SER A 72 3.74 2.96 6.75
CA SER A 72 3.44 3.90 7.84
C SER A 72 2.75 3.24 9.03
N SER A 73 2.05 2.12 8.81
CA SER A 73 1.45 1.31 9.88
C SER A 73 2.49 0.71 10.83
N TYR A 74 3.64 0.27 10.31
CA TYR A 74 4.74 -0.24 11.15
C TYR A 74 5.32 0.85 12.05
N LEU A 75 5.35 2.08 11.55
CA LEU A 75 5.81 3.26 12.27
C LEU A 75 4.73 3.91 13.14
N LYS A 76 3.51 3.34 13.20
CA LYS A 76 2.35 3.85 13.95
C LYS A 76 2.03 5.33 13.66
N LYS A 77 2.19 5.77 12.41
CA LYS A 77 1.94 7.16 12.01
C LYS A 77 0.46 7.42 11.72
N ASN A 78 0.06 8.69 11.80
CA ASN A 78 -1.31 9.12 11.46
C ASN A 78 -1.48 9.23 9.94
N ASN A 79 -2.44 8.50 9.39
CA ASN A 79 -2.68 8.37 7.95
C ASN A 79 -4.00 9.01 7.48
N LYS A 80 -4.62 9.92 8.26
CA LYS A 80 -5.96 10.48 7.97
C LYS A 80 -6.11 11.00 6.54
N GLU A 81 -5.13 11.75 6.04
CA GLU A 81 -5.17 12.30 4.68
C GLU A 81 -5.13 11.22 3.60
N ILE A 82 -4.34 10.16 3.82
CA ILE A 82 -4.24 9.02 2.91
C ILE A 82 -5.55 8.24 2.85
N PHE A 83 -6.23 8.08 3.99
CA PHE A 83 -7.57 7.48 4.02
C PHE A 83 -8.60 8.28 3.22
N ASN A 84 -8.53 9.62 3.26
CA ASN A 84 -9.39 10.47 2.42
C ASN A 84 -9.10 10.30 0.93
N ILE A 85 -7.85 10.03 0.55
CA ILE A 85 -7.52 9.72 -0.85
C ILE A 85 -8.05 8.33 -1.22
N LEU A 86 -7.83 7.35 -0.35
CA LEU A 86 -8.21 5.94 -0.54
C LEU A 86 -9.72 5.75 -0.78
N SER A 87 -10.58 6.56 -0.15
CA SER A 87 -12.03 6.47 -0.34
C SER A 87 -12.48 6.64 -1.81
N ASN A 88 -11.69 7.33 -2.63
CA ASN A 88 -11.96 7.50 -4.07
C ASN A 88 -11.70 6.23 -4.90
N TYR A 89 -11.14 5.18 -4.28
CA TYR A 89 -10.83 3.89 -4.90
C TYR A 89 -11.82 2.80 -4.47
N GLU A 90 -12.76 3.08 -3.56
CA GLU A 90 -13.72 2.09 -3.07
C GLU A 90 -14.58 1.50 -4.19
N SER A 91 -14.84 0.19 -4.10
CA SER A 91 -15.85 -0.49 -4.90
C SER A 91 -17.04 -0.91 -4.06
N ASN A 92 -18.17 -1.16 -4.72
CA ASN A 92 -19.39 -1.65 -4.08
C ASN A 92 -19.26 -3.10 -3.57
N LYS A 93 -18.17 -3.81 -3.89
CA LYS A 93 -17.95 -5.22 -3.52
C LYS A 93 -16.99 -5.39 -2.35
N GLY A 94 -16.43 -4.32 -1.79
CA GLY A 94 -15.48 -4.37 -0.67
C GLY A 94 -14.01 -4.21 -1.09
N ALA A 95 -13.57 -4.82 -2.19
CA ALA A 95 -12.24 -4.56 -2.76
C ALA A 95 -12.13 -3.13 -3.34
N TYR A 96 -10.91 -2.64 -3.51
CA TYR A 96 -10.61 -1.32 -4.06
C TYR A 96 -10.15 -1.43 -5.52
N TYR A 97 -10.54 -0.45 -6.33
CA TYR A 97 -10.08 -0.28 -7.71
C TYR A 97 -8.62 0.20 -7.75
N ASP A 98 -7.92 -0.12 -8.83
CA ASP A 98 -6.55 0.31 -9.14
C ASP A 98 -6.40 1.82 -9.33
N VAL A 99 -7.43 2.48 -9.87
CA VAL A 99 -7.48 3.93 -10.10
C VAL A 99 -8.81 4.55 -9.67
N THR A 100 -8.81 5.87 -9.46
CA THR A 100 -10.04 6.62 -9.15
C THR A 100 -11.03 6.63 -10.32
N LEU A 101 -12.32 6.82 -10.03
CA LEU A 101 -13.35 7.00 -11.07
C LEU A 101 -13.06 8.21 -11.97
N LYS A 102 -12.59 9.32 -11.37
CA LYS A 102 -12.23 10.54 -12.11
C LYS A 102 -11.17 10.24 -13.17
N HIS A 103 -10.04 9.66 -12.76
CA HIS A 103 -8.95 9.35 -13.67
C HIS A 103 -9.37 8.37 -14.77
N ALA A 104 -10.10 7.31 -14.41
CA ALA A 104 -10.63 6.35 -15.38
C ALA A 104 -11.55 7.01 -16.43
N SER A 105 -12.33 8.01 -16.02
CA SER A 105 -13.26 8.72 -16.90
C SER A 105 -12.55 9.70 -17.82
N GLU A 106 -11.55 10.43 -17.31
CA GLU A 106 -10.72 11.37 -18.06
C GLU A 106 -9.91 10.65 -19.14
N GLU A 107 -9.31 9.51 -18.80
CA GLU A 107 -8.46 8.72 -19.71
C GLU A 107 -9.23 7.69 -20.53
N ARG A 108 -10.53 7.51 -20.29
CA ARG A 108 -11.39 6.51 -20.95
C ARG A 108 -10.89 5.08 -20.80
N ILE A 109 -10.42 4.73 -19.61
CA ILE A 109 -9.93 3.39 -19.25
C ILE A 109 -10.88 2.67 -18.30
N GLY A 110 -10.77 1.35 -18.25
CA GLY A 110 -11.45 0.54 -17.23
C GLY A 110 -10.85 0.71 -15.84
N ARG A 111 -11.58 0.26 -14.81
CA ARG A 111 -11.08 0.10 -13.44
C ARG A 111 -11.10 -1.35 -13.06
N TYR A 112 -10.07 -1.81 -12.35
CA TYR A 112 -9.87 -3.21 -12.02
C TYR A 112 -9.53 -3.37 -10.53
N THR A 113 -10.07 -4.41 -9.90
CA THR A 113 -9.73 -4.78 -8.53
C THR A 113 -8.59 -5.80 -8.56
N PHE A 114 -7.34 -5.34 -8.51
CA PHE A 114 -6.20 -6.25 -8.57
C PHE A 114 -5.99 -6.96 -7.22
N LEU A 115 -5.84 -8.28 -7.28
CA LEU A 115 -5.63 -9.14 -6.11
C LEU A 115 -4.42 -8.68 -5.28
N TYR A 116 -3.30 -8.41 -5.94
CA TYR A 116 -2.05 -8.06 -5.27
C TYR A 116 -2.15 -6.75 -4.49
N ASP A 117 -2.59 -5.66 -5.13
CA ASP A 117 -2.73 -4.34 -4.52
C ASP A 117 -3.66 -4.38 -3.31
N ASN A 118 -4.80 -5.06 -3.47
CA ASN A 118 -5.76 -5.27 -2.41
C ASN A 118 -5.20 -6.14 -1.27
N SER A 119 -4.35 -7.13 -1.57
CA SER A 119 -3.68 -7.93 -0.53
C SER A 119 -2.74 -7.09 0.34
N ILE A 120 -1.97 -6.20 -0.30
CA ILE A 120 -1.09 -5.26 0.41
C ILE A 120 -1.91 -4.30 1.25
N LEU A 121 -3.03 -3.79 0.73
CA LEU A 121 -3.93 -2.91 1.48
C LEU A 121 -4.56 -3.63 2.68
N ALA A 122 -5.00 -4.88 2.50
CA ALA A 122 -5.52 -5.70 3.61
C ALA A 122 -4.47 -5.91 4.70
N GLN A 123 -3.20 -6.16 4.35
CA GLN A 123 -2.11 -6.23 5.34
C GLN A 123 -1.91 -4.90 6.08
N ALA A 124 -2.00 -3.77 5.37
CA ALA A 124 -1.93 -2.45 6.01
C ALA A 124 -3.07 -2.27 7.02
N PHE A 125 -4.30 -2.65 6.67
CA PHE A 125 -5.45 -2.61 7.57
C PHE A 125 -5.27 -3.51 8.79
N ILE A 126 -4.71 -4.71 8.63
CA ILE A 126 -4.38 -5.61 9.74
C ILE A 126 -3.41 -4.94 10.71
N ASN A 127 -2.30 -4.39 10.21
CA ASN A 127 -1.31 -3.70 11.04
C ASN A 127 -1.90 -2.49 11.79
N LEU A 128 -2.91 -1.84 11.21
CA LEU A 128 -3.62 -0.71 11.82
C LEU A 128 -4.78 -1.13 12.74
N GLY A 129 -5.02 -2.42 12.93
CA GLY A 129 -6.13 -2.95 13.74
C GLY A 129 -7.50 -2.85 13.07
N MET A 130 -7.57 -2.50 11.78
CA MET A 130 -8.79 -2.35 10.99
C MET A 130 -9.24 -3.69 10.38
N ILE A 131 -9.39 -4.71 11.24
CA ILE A 131 -9.64 -6.10 10.82
C ILE A 131 -10.89 -6.24 9.96
N ASN A 132 -11.95 -5.48 10.24
CA ASN A 132 -13.19 -5.56 9.47
C ASN A 132 -13.02 -5.06 8.02
N GLU A 133 -12.19 -4.03 7.81
CA GLU A 133 -11.91 -3.55 6.45
C GLU A 133 -11.03 -4.54 5.68
N ALA A 134 -10.05 -5.17 6.36
CA ALA A 134 -9.26 -6.24 5.78
C ALA A 134 -10.15 -7.43 5.36
N LYS A 135 -11.11 -7.84 6.21
CA LYS A 135 -12.07 -8.91 5.90
C LYS A 135 -12.91 -8.63 4.67
N LYS A 136 -13.45 -7.42 4.52
CA LYS A 136 -14.23 -7.05 3.31
C LYS A 136 -13.43 -7.23 2.02
N ILE A 137 -12.16 -6.85 2.02
CA ILE A 137 -11.29 -7.05 0.86
C ILE A 137 -11.11 -8.54 0.57
N LEU A 138 -10.84 -9.34 1.61
CA LEU A 138 -10.64 -10.77 1.47
C LEU A 138 -11.92 -11.45 0.96
N ASP A 139 -13.06 -11.26 1.62
CA ASP A 139 -14.34 -11.84 1.19
C ASP A 139 -14.70 -11.47 -0.26
N SER A 140 -14.35 -10.26 -0.71
CA SER A 140 -14.57 -9.81 -2.09
C SER A 140 -13.74 -10.55 -3.15
N LEU A 141 -12.56 -11.05 -2.76
CA LEU A 141 -11.57 -11.62 -3.66
C LEU A 141 -11.40 -13.13 -3.50
N ILE A 142 -12.07 -13.76 -2.54
CA ILE A 142 -11.89 -15.17 -2.19
C ILE A 142 -12.15 -16.11 -3.38
N GLU A 143 -13.16 -15.81 -4.21
CA GLU A 143 -13.48 -16.60 -5.40
C GLU A 143 -12.36 -16.54 -6.46
N SER A 144 -11.54 -15.48 -6.45
CA SER A 144 -10.43 -15.30 -7.40
C SER A 144 -9.32 -16.35 -7.23
N PHE A 145 -9.27 -17.06 -6.09
CA PHE A 145 -8.38 -18.21 -5.88
C PHE A 145 -8.65 -19.37 -6.83
N THR A 146 -9.91 -19.54 -7.23
CA THR A 146 -10.33 -20.66 -8.07
C THR A 146 -10.02 -20.46 -9.55
N ILE A 147 -9.63 -19.24 -9.96
CA ILE A 147 -9.64 -18.82 -11.36
C ILE A 147 -8.24 -18.46 -11.89
N TYR A 148 -7.24 -18.16 -11.05
CA TYR A 148 -5.97 -17.64 -11.55
C TYR A 148 -4.70 -18.19 -10.89
N THR A 149 -3.82 -18.82 -11.66
CA THR A 149 -2.47 -19.27 -11.24
C THR A 149 -1.48 -18.09 -11.31
N TYR A 150 -1.41 -17.24 -10.28
CA TYR A 150 -0.41 -16.14 -10.23
C TYR A 150 0.45 -16.21 -8.96
N PHE A 151 1.73 -15.82 -9.08
CA PHE A 151 2.71 -15.69 -7.99
C PHE A 151 2.22 -14.84 -6.80
N ASN A 152 1.23 -13.97 -7.02
CA ASN A 152 0.67 -13.05 -6.03
C ASN A 152 -0.33 -13.71 -5.06
N GLN A 153 -0.75 -14.96 -5.31
CA GLN A 153 -1.67 -15.68 -4.42
C GLN A 153 -1.05 -15.98 -3.04
N ALA A 154 0.27 -16.12 -2.95
CA ALA A 154 0.95 -16.41 -1.69
C ALA A 154 0.79 -15.26 -0.69
N VAL A 155 0.90 -14.01 -1.15
CA VAL A 155 0.72 -12.80 -0.31
C VAL A 155 -0.69 -12.76 0.26
N TYR A 156 -1.70 -13.04 -0.56
CA TYR A 156 -3.08 -13.07 -0.10
C TYR A 156 -3.38 -14.28 0.81
N ALA A 157 -2.85 -15.47 0.52
CA ALA A 157 -3.03 -16.66 1.34
C ALA A 157 -2.43 -16.47 2.76
N LEU A 158 -1.28 -15.81 2.85
CA LEU A 158 -0.71 -15.37 4.13
C LEU A 158 -1.67 -14.43 4.87
N THR A 159 -2.20 -13.41 4.18
CA THR A 159 -3.18 -12.47 4.75
C THR A 159 -4.47 -13.18 5.22
N LEU A 160 -4.99 -14.14 4.45
CA LEU A 160 -6.16 -14.94 4.84
C LEU A 160 -5.90 -15.67 6.16
N GLY A 161 -4.79 -16.38 6.28
CA GLY A 161 -4.55 -17.14 7.50
C GLY A 161 -4.23 -16.26 8.71
N GLU A 162 -3.67 -15.06 8.52
CA GLU A 162 -3.60 -14.06 9.60
C GLU A 162 -4.99 -13.58 10.05
N VAL A 163 -5.90 -13.29 9.11
CA VAL A 163 -7.23 -12.75 9.44
C VAL A 163 -8.18 -13.78 10.04
N TYR A 164 -8.15 -15.02 9.54
CA TYR A 164 -9.03 -16.10 9.98
C TYR A 164 -8.38 -17.02 11.02
N GLY A 165 -7.15 -16.73 11.45
CA GLY A 165 -6.43 -17.53 12.46
C GLY A 165 -6.09 -18.94 11.99
N LEU A 166 -5.81 -19.12 10.69
CA LEU A 166 -5.52 -20.42 10.09
C LEU A 166 -4.03 -20.79 10.14
N PHE A 167 -3.15 -19.87 10.56
CA PHE A 167 -1.74 -20.17 10.87
C PHE A 167 -1.52 -20.14 12.39
N PRO A 168 -0.89 -21.18 12.98
CA PRO A 168 -0.51 -21.16 14.38
C PRO A 168 0.53 -20.05 14.64
N HIS A 169 0.36 -19.33 15.74
CA HIS A 169 1.33 -18.35 16.25
C HIS A 169 2.62 -19.02 16.71
#